data_AF-A0AAD6ZFL5-F1
#
_entry.id   AF-A0AAD6ZFL5-F1
#
_cell.length_a   1.000
_cell.length_b   1.000
_cell.length_c   1.000
_cell.angle_alpha   90.00
_cell.angle_beta   90.00
_cell.angle_gamma   90.00
#
_symmetry.space_group_name_H-M   'P 1'
#
loop_
_entity.id
_entity.type
_entity.pdbx_description
1 polymer ?
#
loop_
_entity_poly.entity_id
_entity_poly.type
_entity_poly.pdbx_seq_one_letter_code
_entity_poly.pdbx_strand_id
1 'polypeptide(L)'
;MDLDPRAPAYDPLPWNLAWLAKAYFATDDKRTVPRLKALAALFSDEMDSMTVVLEYAMRFGVSFEIYSKLQDAGEHRNMQLSPLALNTLPAMYDLGYSDQVMTWAGNSDAAQYGIYLGSIFALLQRPNAVAFIAMGGVCKYVAELFAPDLAYRFAQGPSEQVSEFGKGKTARLIINGQSTLCITDQVSPIEIAMLLGHVKAKNSEQERSLWPSPAILERHSLHFRGYLSEGAYKQLEYLRHRIVVEKIYDWKSKAEWKAFLRGGSKKENAPRVVPAKSDFEDGWKILDKSFPLDWQHTPIGDIVLPERFEPLRTGTGGAL
;
A
#
# COMPACT_ATOMS: atom_id res chain seq x y z
N MET A 1 20.49 10.62 -3.61
CA MET A 1 19.85 9.58 -2.79
C MET A 1 20.22 8.29 -3.49
N ASP A 2 21.27 7.60 -3.04
CA ASP A 2 21.73 6.38 -3.70
C ASP A 2 20.60 5.34 -3.62
N LEU A 3 20.02 4.97 -4.77
CA LEU A 3 19.22 3.77 -4.86
C LEU A 3 20.17 2.60 -4.61
N ASP A 4 20.12 2.05 -3.39
CA ASP A 4 21.03 0.97 -2.99
C ASP A 4 20.83 -0.23 -3.94
N PRO A 5 21.89 -0.70 -4.63
CA PRO A 5 21.86 -1.89 -5.49
C PRO A 5 21.54 -3.20 -4.74
N ARG A 6 21.33 -3.15 -3.42
CA ARG A 6 20.95 -4.29 -2.57
C ARG A 6 19.49 -4.30 -2.13
N ALA A 7 18.65 -3.38 -2.62
CA ALA A 7 17.22 -3.66 -2.58
C ALA A 7 16.99 -5.00 -3.31
N PRO A 8 16.20 -5.95 -2.76
CA PRO A 8 16.07 -7.29 -3.33
C PRO A 8 15.76 -7.16 -4.82
N ALA A 9 16.47 -7.92 -5.66
CA ALA A 9 16.19 -8.00 -7.08
C ALA A 9 14.70 -8.35 -7.19
N TYR A 10 13.93 -7.40 -7.69
CA TYR A 10 12.52 -7.61 -7.97
C TYR A 10 12.48 -7.86 -9.46
N ASP A 11 12.12 -9.08 -9.85
CA ASP A 11 11.87 -9.36 -11.26
C ASP A 11 10.76 -8.42 -11.73
N PRO A 12 10.89 -7.78 -12.90
CA PRO A 12 9.84 -6.93 -13.44
C PRO A 12 8.50 -7.66 -13.44
N LEU A 13 7.44 -6.98 -13.01
CA LEU A 13 6.12 -7.59 -12.96
C LEU A 13 5.53 -7.60 -14.37
N PRO A 14 4.89 -8.70 -14.78
CA PRO A 14 4.21 -8.78 -16.06
C PRO A 14 2.86 -8.04 -15.96
N TRP A 15 2.90 -6.71 -15.99
CA TRP A 15 1.71 -5.88 -15.95
C TRP A 15 0.78 -6.16 -17.13
N ASN A 16 -0.52 -6.23 -16.85
CA ASN A 16 -1.54 -6.25 -17.89
C ASN A 16 -1.68 -4.87 -18.53
N LEU A 17 -0.93 -4.63 -19.60
CA LEU A 17 -0.88 -3.35 -20.29
C LEU A 17 -2.23 -2.95 -20.90
N ALA A 18 -3.08 -3.90 -21.27
CA ALA A 18 -4.42 -3.61 -21.80
C ALA A 18 -5.32 -3.00 -20.71
N TRP A 19 -5.21 -3.50 -19.48
CA TRP A 19 -5.89 -2.91 -18.33
C TRP A 19 -5.31 -1.54 -17.98
N LEU A 20 -3.99 -1.44 -17.85
CA LEU A 20 -3.34 -0.17 -17.48
C LEU A 20 -3.62 0.94 -18.49
N ALA A 21 -3.73 0.63 -19.79
CA ALA A 21 -4.06 1.61 -20.83
C ALA A 21 -5.41 2.32 -20.57
N LYS A 22 -6.34 1.70 -19.84
CA LYS A 22 -7.66 2.25 -19.53
C LYS A 22 -7.83 2.66 -18.06
N ALA A 23 -6.86 2.31 -17.21
CA ALA A 23 -6.93 2.54 -15.78
C ALA A 23 -6.43 3.93 -15.39
N TYR A 24 -6.75 4.35 -14.17
CA TYR A 24 -6.42 5.67 -13.64
C TYR A 24 -5.63 5.51 -12.35
N PHE A 25 -4.53 6.24 -12.23
CA PHE A 25 -3.79 6.33 -10.99
C PHE A 25 -4.55 7.27 -10.05
N ALA A 26 -4.70 6.94 -8.77
CA ALA A 26 -5.16 7.90 -7.75
C ALA A 26 -4.58 7.56 -6.38
N THR A 27 -4.71 8.49 -5.44
CA THR A 27 -4.22 8.29 -4.07
C THR A 27 -4.86 9.29 -3.11
N ASP A 28 -5.21 8.81 -1.91
CA ASP A 28 -5.66 9.69 -0.82
C ASP A 28 -4.48 10.42 -0.14
N ASP A 29 -3.25 9.92 -0.30
CA ASP A 29 -2.06 10.54 0.28
C ASP A 29 -1.52 11.63 -0.65
N LYS A 30 -1.76 12.89 -0.27
CA LYS A 30 -1.20 14.10 -0.89
C LYS A 30 0.32 14.22 -0.79
N ARG A 31 1.05 13.13 -0.56
CA ARG A 31 2.52 13.07 -0.65
C ARG A 31 2.97 12.11 -1.75
N THR A 32 2.09 11.22 -2.21
CA THR A 32 2.43 10.15 -3.14
C THR A 32 2.77 10.68 -4.53
N VAL A 33 1.92 11.48 -5.18
CA VAL A 33 2.12 11.86 -6.60
C VAL A 33 3.45 12.62 -6.82
N PRO A 34 3.68 13.82 -6.25
CA PRO A 34 4.97 14.48 -6.19
C PRO A 34 6.16 13.65 -5.74
N ARG A 35 6.02 12.69 -4.82
CA ARG A 35 7.13 11.79 -4.52
C ARG A 35 7.50 10.94 -5.74
N LEU A 36 6.50 10.34 -6.38
CA LEU A 36 6.70 9.52 -7.58
C LEU A 36 7.15 10.35 -8.78
N LYS A 37 6.63 11.57 -8.95
CA LYS A 37 7.07 12.51 -9.98
C LYS A 37 8.52 12.96 -9.77
N ALA A 38 8.87 13.40 -8.57
CA ALA A 38 10.24 13.79 -8.24
C ALA A 38 11.21 12.64 -8.47
N LEU A 39 10.81 11.43 -8.10
CA LEU A 39 11.58 10.22 -8.35
C LEU A 39 11.75 9.95 -9.86
N ALA A 40 10.66 9.95 -10.63
CA ALA A 40 10.72 9.73 -12.08
C ALA A 40 11.59 10.77 -12.80
N ALA A 41 11.62 12.01 -12.31
CA ALA A 41 12.49 13.05 -12.83
C ALA A 41 13.96 12.88 -12.41
N LEU A 42 14.23 12.46 -11.17
CA LEU A 42 15.60 12.24 -10.68
C LEU A 42 16.26 11.00 -11.31
N PHE A 43 15.46 10.00 -11.67
CA PHE A 43 15.90 8.73 -12.26
C PHE A 43 15.31 8.56 -13.67
N SER A 44 15.33 9.62 -14.48
CA SER A 44 14.71 9.64 -15.81
C SER A 44 15.23 8.56 -16.76
N ASP A 45 16.48 8.15 -16.58
CA ASP A 45 17.12 7.11 -17.40
C ASP A 45 16.63 5.70 -17.04
N GLU A 46 16.04 5.53 -15.84
CA GLU A 46 15.51 4.26 -15.33
C GLU A 46 13.97 4.23 -15.33
N MET A 47 13.31 5.38 -15.23
CA MET A 47 11.85 5.53 -15.10
C MET A 47 11.21 6.08 -16.36
N ASP A 48 11.20 5.28 -17.42
CA ASP A 48 10.65 5.63 -18.73
C ASP A 48 9.15 5.34 -18.90
N SER A 49 8.54 4.66 -17.93
CA SER A 49 7.17 4.14 -18.03
C SER A 49 6.47 4.05 -16.69
N MET A 50 5.14 4.20 -16.72
CA MET A 50 4.33 4.14 -15.50
C MET A 50 4.39 2.78 -14.81
N THR A 51 4.62 1.70 -15.55
CA THR A 51 4.84 0.37 -14.97
C THR A 51 6.05 0.35 -14.04
N VAL A 52 7.16 0.98 -14.43
CA VAL A 52 8.36 1.10 -13.58
C VAL A 52 8.07 1.95 -12.34
N VAL A 53 7.32 3.04 -12.49
CA VAL A 53 6.90 3.88 -11.35
C VAL A 53 6.00 3.12 -10.38
N LEU A 54 5.06 2.31 -10.88
CA LEU A 54 4.18 1.46 -10.07
C LEU A 54 4.96 0.35 -9.37
N GLU A 55 5.91 -0.28 -10.05
CA GLU A 55 6.82 -1.27 -9.46
C GLU A 55 7.66 -0.66 -8.35
N TYR A 56 8.17 0.56 -8.55
CA TYR A 56 8.86 1.29 -7.50
C TYR A 56 7.93 1.54 -6.31
N ALA A 57 6.72 2.04 -6.57
CA ALA A 57 5.74 2.29 -5.52
C ALA A 57 5.45 1.02 -4.72
N MET A 58 5.27 -0.12 -5.38
CA MET A 58 5.12 -1.42 -4.73
C MET A 58 6.37 -1.81 -3.94
N ARG A 59 7.55 -1.77 -4.56
CA ARG A 59 8.84 -2.15 -3.94
C ARG A 59 9.09 -1.40 -2.64
N PHE A 60 8.87 -0.09 -2.65
CA PHE A 60 9.08 0.78 -1.48
C PHE A 60 7.81 0.96 -0.64
N GLY A 61 6.73 0.22 -0.91
CA GLY A 61 5.49 0.29 -0.15
C GLY A 61 4.90 1.70 -0.06
N VAL A 62 4.98 2.47 -1.14
CA VAL A 62 4.25 3.72 -1.32
C VAL A 62 2.79 3.37 -1.61
N SER A 63 1.84 4.01 -0.93
CA SER A 63 0.41 3.73 -1.16
C SER A 63 -0.12 4.43 -2.41
N PHE A 64 -0.81 3.68 -3.26
CA PHE A 64 -1.49 4.18 -4.45
C PHE A 64 -2.70 3.30 -4.78
N GLU A 65 -3.58 3.78 -5.64
CA GLU A 65 -4.77 3.07 -6.10
C GLU A 65 -4.82 3.09 -7.63
N ILE A 66 -5.32 1.99 -8.22
CA ILE A 66 -5.56 1.88 -9.66
C ILE A 66 -7.05 1.71 -9.86
N TYR A 67 -7.67 2.73 -10.44
CA TYR A 67 -9.09 2.80 -10.66
C TYR A 67 -9.45 2.35 -12.07
N SER A 68 -10.50 1.54 -12.17
CA SER A 68 -11.21 1.27 -13.43
C SER A 68 -12.49 2.13 -13.47
N LYS A 69 -12.92 2.54 -14.66
CA LYS A 69 -14.28 3.09 -14.82
C LYS A 69 -15.28 2.01 -14.43
N LEU A 70 -16.35 2.36 -13.72
CA LEU A 70 -17.31 1.37 -13.22
C LEU A 70 -17.91 0.51 -14.35
N GLN A 71 -18.21 1.14 -15.48
CA GLN A 71 -18.78 0.48 -16.66
C GLN A 71 -17.81 -0.48 -17.38
N ASP A 72 -16.49 -0.28 -17.20
CA ASP A 72 -15.43 -1.04 -17.87
C ASP A 72 -14.76 -2.04 -16.89
N ALA A 73 -15.18 -2.07 -15.62
CA ALA A 73 -14.54 -2.83 -14.56
C ALA A 73 -14.51 -4.35 -14.83
N GLY A 74 -15.49 -4.88 -15.56
CA GLY A 74 -15.59 -6.30 -15.90
C GLY A 74 -14.77 -6.73 -17.13
N GLU A 75 -14.10 -5.82 -17.84
CA GLU A 75 -13.29 -6.17 -19.02
C GLU A 75 -12.02 -6.95 -18.67
N HIS A 76 -11.53 -6.77 -17.45
CA HIS A 76 -10.29 -7.38 -16.97
C HIS A 76 -10.54 -8.03 -15.61
N ARG A 77 -9.91 -9.18 -15.38
CA ARG A 77 -9.97 -9.93 -14.12
C ARG A 77 -8.62 -10.55 -13.82
N ASN A 78 -8.24 -10.61 -12.56
CA ASN A 78 -6.95 -11.16 -12.16
C ASN A 78 -6.97 -12.66 -11.85
N MET A 79 -8.15 -13.27 -11.68
CA MET A 79 -8.31 -14.71 -11.54
C MET A 79 -9.64 -15.21 -12.16
N GLN A 80 -9.81 -16.54 -12.16
CA GLN A 80 -11.04 -17.18 -12.55
C GLN A 80 -11.66 -17.86 -11.33
N LEU A 81 -12.89 -17.48 -11.01
CA LEU A 81 -13.61 -18.05 -9.86
C LEU A 81 -14.26 -19.39 -10.23
N SER A 82 -14.28 -20.28 -9.25
CA SER A 82 -15.08 -21.50 -9.35
C SER A 82 -16.58 -21.19 -9.22
N PRO A 83 -17.48 -22.06 -9.72
CA PRO A 83 -18.92 -21.89 -9.52
C PRO A 83 -19.33 -21.77 -8.04
N LEU A 84 -18.63 -22.46 -7.15
CA LEU A 84 -18.88 -22.36 -5.70
C LEU A 84 -18.49 -20.98 -5.15
N ALA A 85 -17.35 -20.44 -5.60
CA ALA A 85 -16.88 -19.12 -5.20
C ALA A 85 -17.83 -18.01 -5.67
N LEU A 86 -18.34 -18.10 -6.90
CA LEU A 86 -19.34 -17.16 -7.43
C LEU A 86 -20.62 -17.08 -6.59
N ASN A 87 -21.02 -18.18 -5.96
CA ASN A 87 -22.23 -18.23 -5.12
C ASN A 87 -22.01 -17.76 -3.67
N THR A 88 -20.76 -17.74 -3.19
CA THR A 88 -20.44 -17.54 -1.76
C THR A 88 -19.75 -16.21 -1.48
N LEU A 89 -18.90 -15.74 -2.38
CA LEU A 89 -18.14 -14.51 -2.23
C LEU A 89 -18.99 -13.22 -2.26
N PRO A 90 -20.07 -13.08 -3.06
CA PRO A 90 -20.83 -11.83 -3.11
C PRO A 90 -21.32 -11.35 -1.74
N ALA A 91 -21.78 -12.28 -0.90
CA ALA A 91 -22.29 -12.00 0.44
C ALA A 91 -21.24 -11.37 1.37
N MET A 92 -19.94 -11.59 1.09
CA MET A 92 -18.84 -10.98 1.85
C MET A 92 -18.64 -9.49 1.51
N TYR A 93 -19.20 -9.04 0.40
CA TYR A 93 -19.09 -7.67 -0.09
C TYR A 93 -20.39 -6.87 0.07
N ASP A 94 -21.41 -7.47 0.69
CA ASP A 94 -22.68 -6.81 0.95
C ASP A 94 -22.66 -5.96 2.22
N LEU A 95 -23.53 -4.95 2.23
CA LEU A 95 -23.70 -4.04 3.36
C LEU A 95 -24.16 -4.84 4.59
N GLY A 96 -23.42 -4.71 5.68
CA GLY A 96 -23.70 -5.42 6.94
C GLY A 96 -22.90 -6.71 7.13
N TYR A 97 -22.18 -7.18 6.11
CA TYR A 97 -21.15 -8.19 6.32
C TYR A 97 -20.03 -7.63 7.21
N SER A 98 -19.59 -8.42 8.17
CA SER A 98 -18.45 -8.10 9.02
C SER A 98 -17.69 -9.38 9.30
N ASP A 99 -16.38 -9.35 9.06
CA ASP A 99 -15.49 -10.37 9.55
C ASP A 99 -15.53 -10.43 11.08
N GLN A 100 -15.27 -11.63 11.61
CA GLN A 100 -15.11 -11.80 13.05
C GLN A 100 -13.80 -11.17 13.51
N VAL A 101 -13.89 -10.27 14.48
CA VAL A 101 -12.71 -9.70 15.14
C VAL A 101 -12.00 -10.82 15.92
N MET A 102 -10.70 -10.96 15.71
CA MET A 102 -9.92 -11.93 16.46
C MET A 102 -9.94 -11.56 17.95
N THR A 103 -10.32 -12.51 18.78
CA THR A 103 -10.31 -12.34 20.24
C THR A 103 -9.13 -13.09 20.83
N TRP A 104 -8.53 -12.50 21.86
CA TRP A 104 -7.55 -13.19 22.68
C TRP A 104 -8.25 -14.31 23.42
N ALA A 105 -7.90 -15.55 23.10
CA ALA A 105 -8.54 -16.72 23.71
C ALA A 105 -8.09 -16.98 25.16
N GLY A 106 -7.14 -16.22 25.69
CA GLY A 106 -6.51 -16.49 27.00
C GLY A 106 -5.49 -17.65 26.95
N ASN A 107 -5.21 -18.15 25.75
CA ASN A 107 -4.24 -19.21 25.50
C ASN A 107 -2.81 -18.66 25.45
N SER A 108 -1.82 -19.54 25.30
CA SER A 108 -0.43 -19.15 25.08
C SER A 108 -0.26 -18.33 23.77
N ASP A 109 0.79 -17.50 23.73
CA ASP A 109 1.10 -16.68 22.55
C ASP A 109 1.25 -17.52 21.27
N ALA A 110 1.75 -18.76 21.39
CA ALA A 110 1.90 -19.69 20.28
C ALA A 110 0.55 -20.21 19.74
N ALA A 111 -0.41 -20.50 20.63
CA ALA A 111 -1.76 -20.88 20.22
C ALA A 111 -2.48 -19.73 19.52
N GLN A 112 -2.33 -18.50 20.03
CA GLN A 112 -2.88 -17.31 19.39
C GLN A 112 -2.25 -17.06 18.02
N TYR A 113 -0.95 -17.30 17.86
CA TYR A 113 -0.28 -17.21 16.57
C TYR A 113 -0.81 -18.24 15.57
N GLY A 114 -1.11 -19.46 16.00
CA GLY A 114 -1.77 -20.47 15.15
C GLY A 114 -3.14 -20.02 14.63
N ILE A 115 -3.95 -19.39 15.49
CA ILE A 115 -5.24 -18.79 15.08
C ILE A 115 -5.01 -17.68 14.06
N TYR A 116 -4.07 -16.78 14.34
CA TYR A 116 -3.69 -15.71 13.42
C TYR A 116 -3.26 -16.23 12.04
N LEU A 117 -2.41 -17.27 11.99
CA LEU A 117 -2.01 -17.88 10.73
C LEU A 117 -3.19 -18.44 9.94
N GLY A 118 -4.12 -19.13 10.60
CA GLY A 118 -5.34 -19.62 9.94
C GLY A 118 -6.17 -18.48 9.35
N SER A 119 -6.34 -17.39 10.10
CA SER A 119 -7.08 -16.21 9.68
C SER A 119 -6.42 -15.49 8.50
N ILE A 120 -5.10 -15.25 8.52
CA ILE A 120 -4.42 -14.57 7.41
C ILE A 120 -4.40 -15.41 6.14
N PHE A 121 -4.26 -16.74 6.23
CA PHE A 121 -4.32 -17.58 5.03
C PHE A 121 -5.72 -17.53 4.41
N ALA A 122 -6.78 -17.60 5.22
CA ALA A 122 -8.14 -17.43 4.71
C ALA A 122 -8.38 -16.03 4.11
N LEU A 123 -7.81 -14.99 4.71
CA LEU A 123 -7.92 -13.60 4.26
C LEU A 123 -7.20 -13.36 2.92
N LEU A 124 -5.94 -13.80 2.79
CA LEU A 124 -5.10 -13.52 1.62
C LEU A 124 -5.47 -14.33 0.38
N GLN A 125 -6.28 -15.39 0.54
CA GLN A 125 -6.87 -16.13 -0.56
C GLN A 125 -8.11 -15.44 -1.17
N ARG A 126 -8.64 -14.39 -0.53
CA ARG A 126 -9.78 -13.64 -1.08
C ARG A 126 -9.37 -12.84 -2.33
N PRO A 127 -10.29 -12.59 -3.27
CA PRO A 127 -10.03 -11.72 -4.42
C PRO A 127 -9.46 -10.35 -4.05
N ASN A 128 -10.11 -9.66 -3.11
CA ASN A 128 -9.77 -8.29 -2.71
C ASN A 128 -8.46 -8.16 -1.91
N ALA A 129 -7.79 -9.27 -1.57
CA ALA A 129 -6.51 -9.24 -0.86
C ALA A 129 -5.41 -8.49 -1.64
N VAL A 130 -5.54 -8.38 -2.97
CA VAL A 130 -4.64 -7.57 -3.80
C VAL A 130 -4.63 -6.09 -3.39
N ALA A 131 -5.69 -5.58 -2.76
CA ALA A 131 -5.72 -4.21 -2.24
C ALA A 131 -4.64 -3.96 -1.17
N PHE A 132 -4.17 -4.99 -0.44
CA PHE A 132 -3.07 -4.82 0.51
C PHE A 132 -1.76 -4.41 -0.16
N ILE A 133 -1.57 -4.76 -1.43
CA ILE A 133 -0.42 -4.33 -2.23
C ILE A 133 -0.50 -2.82 -2.48
N ALA A 134 -1.63 -2.34 -2.97
CA ALA A 134 -1.95 -0.92 -3.20
C ALA A 134 -1.85 -0.08 -1.91
N MET A 135 -2.24 -0.63 -0.76
CA MET A 135 -2.12 0.04 0.54
C MET A 135 -0.67 0.38 0.93
N GLY A 136 0.32 -0.35 0.39
CA GLY A 136 1.72 -0.14 0.72
C GLY A 136 2.08 -0.42 2.18
N GLY A 137 3.23 0.11 2.60
CA GLY A 137 3.73 0.07 3.98
C GLY A 137 3.75 -1.33 4.61
N VAL A 138 3.37 -1.38 5.89
CA VAL A 138 3.36 -2.62 6.67
C VAL A 138 2.28 -3.61 6.20
N CYS A 139 1.14 -3.13 5.67
CA CYS A 139 0.10 -4.01 5.14
C CYS A 139 0.63 -4.80 3.94
N LYS A 140 1.22 -4.11 2.97
CA LYS A 140 1.87 -4.72 1.81
C LYS A 140 2.97 -5.70 2.21
N TYR A 141 3.85 -5.28 3.12
CA TYR A 141 4.94 -6.13 3.61
C TYR A 141 4.43 -7.43 4.25
N VAL A 142 3.43 -7.37 5.11
CA VAL A 142 2.87 -8.55 5.78
C VAL A 142 2.08 -9.41 4.80
N ALA A 143 1.34 -8.82 3.86
CA ALA A 143 0.61 -9.57 2.84
C ALA A 143 1.58 -10.38 1.95
N GLU A 144 2.65 -9.77 1.43
CA GLU A 144 3.65 -10.46 0.61
C GLU A 144 4.40 -11.54 1.38
N LEU A 145 4.60 -11.37 2.69
CA LEU A 145 5.25 -12.37 3.53
C LEU A 145 4.49 -13.70 3.54
N PHE A 146 3.15 -13.65 3.50
CA PHE A 146 2.29 -14.83 3.63
C PHE A 146 1.60 -15.24 2.32
N ALA A 147 1.59 -14.37 1.31
CA ALA A 147 1.08 -14.62 -0.03
C ALA A 147 1.94 -13.86 -1.08
N PRO A 148 3.10 -14.42 -1.46
CA PRO A 148 4.06 -13.74 -2.34
C PRO A 148 3.55 -13.52 -3.77
N ASP A 149 2.50 -14.24 -4.18
CA ASP A 149 1.85 -14.11 -5.49
C ASP A 149 0.91 -12.90 -5.61
N LEU A 150 0.60 -12.21 -4.50
CA LEU A 150 -0.37 -11.10 -4.51
C LEU A 150 0.08 -9.93 -5.39
N ALA A 151 1.36 -9.62 -5.42
CA ALA A 151 1.90 -8.57 -6.29
C ALA A 151 1.70 -8.90 -7.78
N TYR A 152 1.93 -10.16 -8.15
CA TYR A 152 1.65 -10.65 -9.50
C TYR A 152 0.16 -10.54 -9.83
N ARG A 153 -0.72 -11.01 -8.94
CA ARG A 153 -2.19 -10.93 -9.11
C ARG A 153 -2.66 -9.48 -9.24
N PHE A 154 -2.14 -8.58 -8.42
CA PHE A 154 -2.44 -7.14 -8.50
C PHE A 154 -2.05 -6.55 -9.86
N ALA A 155 -0.90 -6.96 -10.43
CA ALA A 155 -0.46 -6.49 -11.73
C ALA A 155 -1.30 -7.01 -12.92
N GLN A 156 -2.12 -8.06 -12.73
CA GLN A 156 -2.95 -8.62 -13.79
C GLN A 156 -4.26 -7.86 -14.02
N GLY A 157 -4.75 -7.12 -13.04
CA GLY A 157 -6.07 -6.48 -13.13
C GLY A 157 -6.75 -6.25 -11.79
N PRO A 158 -7.94 -5.63 -11.83
CA PRO A 158 -8.81 -5.54 -10.66
C PRO A 158 -9.21 -6.95 -10.21
N SER A 159 -9.45 -7.13 -8.91
CA SER A 159 -9.98 -8.39 -8.41
C SER A 159 -11.45 -8.56 -8.75
N GLU A 160 -11.98 -9.77 -8.52
CA GLU A 160 -13.38 -10.10 -8.78
C GLU A 160 -14.34 -9.38 -7.83
N GLN A 161 -13.85 -8.85 -6.71
CA GLN A 161 -14.62 -7.87 -5.94
C GLN A 161 -15.13 -6.75 -6.85
N VAL A 162 -14.24 -6.23 -7.70
CA VAL A 162 -14.51 -5.15 -8.64
C VAL A 162 -15.05 -5.69 -9.98
N SER A 163 -14.35 -6.63 -10.60
CA SER A 163 -14.63 -7.03 -11.98
C SER A 163 -15.87 -7.90 -12.14
N GLU A 164 -16.20 -8.72 -11.14
CA GLU A 164 -17.35 -9.63 -11.20
C GLU A 164 -18.52 -9.07 -10.39
N PHE A 165 -18.26 -8.55 -9.19
CA PHE A 165 -19.32 -8.15 -8.27
C PHE A 165 -19.63 -6.66 -8.28
N GLY A 166 -18.80 -5.83 -8.94
CA GLY A 166 -18.99 -4.38 -8.99
C GLY A 166 -18.94 -3.72 -7.60
N LYS A 167 -18.22 -4.33 -6.65
CA LYS A 167 -18.03 -3.86 -5.28
C LYS A 167 -16.62 -3.35 -5.10
N GLY A 168 -16.42 -2.41 -4.18
CA GLY A 168 -15.11 -1.78 -4.01
C GLY A 168 -15.22 -0.37 -3.50
N LYS A 169 -14.07 0.30 -3.41
CA LYS A 169 -14.00 1.72 -3.12
C LYS A 169 -14.36 2.47 -4.39
N THR A 170 -15.39 3.31 -4.33
CA THR A 170 -15.77 4.15 -5.46
C THR A 170 -15.29 5.58 -5.27
N ALA A 171 -14.89 6.21 -6.36
CA ALA A 171 -14.50 7.62 -6.39
C ALA A 171 -15.01 8.27 -7.68
N ARG A 172 -15.22 9.59 -7.64
CA ARG A 172 -15.50 10.38 -8.84
C ARG A 172 -14.21 11.04 -9.30
N LEU A 173 -13.74 10.65 -10.48
CA LEU A 173 -12.57 11.25 -11.13
C LEU A 173 -13.04 12.18 -12.25
N ILE A 174 -12.35 13.30 -12.45
CA ILE A 174 -12.60 14.19 -13.58
C ILE A 174 -11.80 13.67 -14.77
N ILE A 175 -12.47 13.05 -15.73
CA ILE A 175 -11.85 12.46 -16.92
C ILE A 175 -12.39 13.22 -18.14
N ASN A 176 -11.51 13.82 -18.94
CA ASN A 176 -11.90 14.66 -20.09
C ASN A 176 -12.93 15.75 -19.74
N GLY A 177 -12.80 16.36 -18.56
CA GLY A 177 -13.71 17.38 -18.05
C GLY A 177 -15.07 16.85 -17.56
N GLN A 178 -15.27 15.53 -17.53
CA GLN A 178 -16.49 14.88 -17.07
C GLN A 178 -16.27 14.12 -15.76
N SER A 179 -17.15 14.32 -14.78
CA SER A 179 -17.16 13.54 -13.54
C SER A 179 -17.59 12.10 -13.83
N THR A 180 -16.64 11.18 -13.80
CA THR A 180 -16.85 9.75 -14.08
C THR A 180 -16.75 8.94 -12.80
N LEU A 181 -17.65 7.97 -12.61
CA LEU A 181 -17.60 7.06 -11.48
C LEU A 181 -16.60 5.93 -11.76
N CYS A 182 -15.62 5.82 -10.87
CA CYS A 182 -14.56 4.84 -10.92
C CYS A 182 -14.59 3.96 -9.67
N ILE A 183 -14.01 2.77 -9.78
CA ILE A 183 -13.96 1.76 -8.72
C ILE A 183 -12.57 1.12 -8.64
N THR A 184 -12.16 0.77 -7.42
CA THR A 184 -10.93 0.03 -7.10
C THR A 184 -11.22 -0.99 -6.00
N ASP A 185 -10.34 -1.99 -5.88
CA ASP A 185 -10.39 -2.98 -4.80
C ASP A 185 -10.31 -2.31 -3.43
N GLN A 186 -10.98 -2.89 -2.45
CA GLN A 186 -10.95 -2.40 -1.08
C GLN A 186 -10.90 -3.54 -0.05
N VAL A 187 -10.23 -3.25 1.06
CA VAL A 187 -10.25 -4.07 2.27
C VAL A 187 -10.84 -3.27 3.41
N SER A 188 -11.60 -3.94 4.27
CA SER A 188 -12.22 -3.34 5.43
C SER A 188 -11.18 -3.07 6.54
N PRO A 189 -11.48 -2.15 7.48
CA PRO A 189 -10.67 -1.96 8.68
C PRO A 189 -10.46 -3.24 9.50
N ILE A 190 -11.43 -4.16 9.48
CA ILE A 190 -11.34 -5.44 10.19
C ILE A 190 -10.36 -6.39 9.49
N GLU A 191 -10.38 -6.43 8.16
CA GLU A 191 -9.40 -7.20 7.37
C GLU A 191 -7.97 -6.68 7.58
N ILE A 192 -7.79 -5.35 7.63
CA ILE A 192 -6.49 -4.73 7.98
C ILE A 192 -6.07 -5.12 9.40
N ALA A 193 -6.99 -5.05 10.37
CA ALA A 193 -6.73 -5.45 11.74
C ALA A 193 -6.34 -6.94 11.82
N MET A 194 -7.03 -7.80 11.06
CA MET A 194 -6.76 -9.24 10.96
C MET A 194 -5.37 -9.51 10.39
N LEU A 195 -5.01 -8.86 9.27
CA LEU A 195 -3.70 -8.98 8.65
C LEU A 195 -2.56 -8.65 9.63
N LEU A 196 -2.74 -7.61 10.45
CA LEU A 196 -1.73 -7.13 11.40
C LEU A 196 -1.75 -7.88 12.74
N GLY A 197 -2.58 -8.91 12.86
CA GLY A 197 -2.70 -9.70 14.08
C GLY A 197 -3.28 -8.89 15.23
N HIS A 198 -4.23 -7.99 14.98
CA HIS A 198 -4.91 -7.26 16.05
C HIS A 198 -5.88 -8.19 16.77
N VAL A 199 -5.82 -8.17 18.10
CA VAL A 199 -6.64 -9.00 18.98
C VAL A 199 -7.20 -8.17 20.11
N LYS A 200 -8.49 -8.39 20.42
CA LYS A 200 -9.14 -7.81 21.60
C LYS A 200 -9.20 -8.84 22.72
N ALA A 201 -8.83 -8.45 23.93
CA ALA A 201 -9.05 -9.31 25.09
C ALA A 201 -10.55 -9.43 25.41
N LYS A 202 -11.05 -10.66 25.65
CA LYS A 202 -12.48 -10.90 25.91
C LYS A 202 -13.05 -10.07 27.08
N ASN A 203 -12.22 -9.79 28.09
CA ASN A 203 -12.63 -9.13 29.34
C ASN A 203 -11.80 -7.86 29.64
N SER A 204 -11.15 -7.27 28.64
CA SER A 204 -10.29 -6.10 28.85
C SER A 204 -10.26 -5.23 27.60
N GLU A 205 -10.23 -3.91 27.79
CA GLU A 205 -9.99 -2.95 26.70
C GLU A 205 -8.55 -3.01 26.16
N GLN A 206 -7.70 -3.89 26.71
CA GLN A 206 -6.35 -4.09 26.22
C GLN A 206 -6.36 -4.77 24.85
N GLU A 207 -6.18 -3.94 23.83
CA GLU A 207 -5.90 -4.35 22.46
C GLU A 207 -4.40 -4.62 22.29
N ARG A 208 -4.09 -5.71 21.59
CA ARG A 208 -2.72 -6.07 21.22
C ARG A 208 -2.63 -6.33 19.72
N SER A 209 -1.43 -6.18 19.16
CA SER A 209 -1.17 -6.61 17.79
C SER A 209 0.21 -7.23 17.64
N LEU A 210 0.34 -8.15 16.69
CA LEU A 210 1.60 -8.81 16.34
C LEU A 210 2.48 -7.93 15.45
N TRP A 211 1.85 -7.09 14.60
CA TRP A 211 2.52 -6.10 13.77
C TRP A 211 2.08 -4.68 14.16
N PRO A 212 2.93 -3.65 13.97
CA PRO A 212 2.53 -2.27 14.23
C PRO A 212 1.53 -1.80 13.18
N SER A 213 0.55 -1.00 13.56
CA SER A 213 -0.38 -0.41 12.59
C SER A 213 0.28 0.71 11.78
N PRO A 214 -0.20 1.00 10.55
CA PRO A 214 0.29 2.14 9.76
C PRO A 214 0.29 3.45 10.54
N ALA A 215 -0.78 3.71 11.32
CA ALA A 215 -0.91 4.90 12.15
C ALA A 215 0.14 4.96 13.29
N ILE A 216 0.54 3.82 13.84
CA ILE A 216 1.60 3.75 14.86
C ILE A 216 2.97 3.99 14.22
N LEU A 217 3.25 3.39 13.07
CA LEU A 217 4.50 3.60 12.33
C LEU A 217 4.68 5.06 11.94
N GLU A 218 3.66 5.67 11.32
CA GLU A 218 3.70 7.07 10.86
C GLU A 218 3.97 8.06 12.01
N ARG A 219 3.42 7.79 13.20
CA ARG A 219 3.55 8.69 14.36
C ARG A 219 4.81 8.47 15.18
N HIS A 220 5.39 7.27 15.16
CA HIS A 220 6.39 6.87 16.16
C HIS A 220 7.66 6.24 15.60
N SER A 221 7.69 5.84 14.33
CA SER A 221 8.93 5.46 13.65
C SER A 221 9.56 6.70 13.02
N LEU A 222 10.88 6.88 13.17
CA LEU A 222 11.60 7.90 12.40
C LEU A 222 11.87 7.48 10.95
N HIS A 223 11.72 6.19 10.63
CA HIS A 223 12.06 5.63 9.33
C HIS A 223 10.85 5.49 8.39
N PHE A 224 9.62 5.65 8.88
CA PHE A 224 8.41 5.49 8.07
C PHE A 224 7.73 6.84 7.82
N ARG A 225 7.54 7.21 6.54
CA ARG A 225 6.93 8.50 6.11
C ARG A 225 5.92 8.28 4.97
N GLY A 226 5.07 7.27 5.12
CA GLY A 226 4.23 6.76 4.05
C GLY A 226 4.96 5.97 2.97
N TYR A 227 6.17 5.46 3.26
CA TYR A 227 6.90 4.49 2.45
C TYR A 227 7.88 3.70 3.33
N LEU A 228 8.28 2.52 2.87
CA LEU A 228 9.28 1.66 3.48
C LEU A 228 10.69 2.12 3.08
N SER A 229 11.26 3.04 3.86
CA SER A 229 12.71 3.30 3.77
C SER A 229 13.50 2.05 4.18
N GLU A 230 14.80 2.02 3.86
CA GLU A 230 15.70 0.94 4.27
C GLU A 230 15.63 0.66 5.80
N GLY A 231 15.58 1.73 6.61
CA GLY A 231 15.47 1.59 8.06
C GLY A 231 14.12 1.00 8.49
N ALA A 232 13.02 1.36 7.82
CA ALA A 232 11.71 0.78 8.10
C ALA A 232 11.66 -0.70 7.69
N TYR A 233 12.23 -1.03 6.53
CA TYR A 233 12.34 -2.41 6.05
C TYR A 233 13.16 -3.27 7.01
N LYS A 234 14.34 -2.81 7.46
CA LYS A 234 15.16 -3.49 8.47
C LYS A 234 14.40 -3.73 9.79
N GLN A 235 13.58 -2.76 10.22
CA GLN A 235 12.73 -2.93 11.41
C GLN A 235 11.67 -4.02 11.21
N LEU A 236 11.03 -4.07 10.04
CA LEU A 236 10.05 -5.10 9.71
C LEU A 236 10.71 -6.49 9.55
N GLU A 237 11.89 -6.57 8.92
CA GLU A 237 12.66 -7.82 8.81
C GLU A 237 13.09 -8.35 10.18
N TYR A 238 13.49 -7.48 11.10
CA TYR A 238 13.76 -7.87 12.47
C TYR A 238 12.52 -8.47 13.15
N LEU A 239 11.35 -7.86 12.97
CA LEU A 239 10.10 -8.41 13.50
C LEU A 239 9.76 -9.75 12.83
N ARG A 240 9.90 -9.86 11.50
CA ARG A 240 9.71 -11.10 10.76
C ARG A 240 10.61 -12.21 11.30
N HIS A 241 11.89 -11.94 11.49
CA HIS A 241 12.84 -12.93 12.01
C HIS A 241 12.40 -13.45 13.38
N ARG A 242 12.05 -12.55 14.31
CA ARG A 242 11.57 -12.93 15.65
C ARG A 242 10.29 -13.75 15.61
N ILE A 243 9.30 -13.31 14.84
CA ILE A 243 7.97 -13.93 14.77
C ILE A 243 8.03 -15.26 14.03
N VAL A 244 8.61 -15.27 12.83
CA VAL A 244 8.52 -16.39 11.89
C VAL A 244 9.65 -17.39 12.07
N VAL A 245 10.86 -16.95 12.41
CA VAL A 245 12.03 -17.83 12.54
C VAL A 245 12.22 -18.26 14.00
N GLU A 246 12.35 -17.29 14.92
CA GLU A 246 12.60 -17.57 16.33
C GLU A 246 11.35 -18.01 17.10
N LYS A 247 10.16 -17.85 16.50
CA LYS A 247 8.85 -18.16 17.10
C LYS A 247 8.58 -17.40 18.39
N ILE A 248 9.08 -16.16 18.48
CA ILE A 248 8.85 -15.24 19.59
C ILE A 248 7.70 -14.29 19.21
N TYR A 249 6.52 -14.59 19.71
CA TYR A 249 5.28 -13.88 19.37
C TYR A 249 4.98 -12.78 20.39
N ASP A 250 5.72 -11.66 20.29
CA ASP A 250 5.48 -10.52 21.16
C ASP A 250 4.19 -9.76 20.77
N TRP A 251 3.05 -10.12 21.36
CA TRP A 251 1.79 -9.39 21.19
C TRP A 251 1.82 -8.09 21.97
N LYS A 252 2.03 -6.98 21.27
CA LYS A 252 2.27 -5.67 21.89
C LYS A 252 1.01 -4.82 21.89
N SER A 253 0.77 -4.16 23.01
CA SER A 253 -0.15 -3.03 23.11
C SER A 253 0.38 -1.83 22.33
N LYS A 254 -0.49 -0.83 22.10
CA LYS A 254 -0.11 0.45 21.49
C LYS A 254 1.04 1.16 22.22
N ALA A 255 1.08 1.08 23.56
CA ALA A 255 2.14 1.68 24.36
C ALA A 255 3.49 0.97 24.19
N GLU A 256 3.47 -0.37 24.14
CA GLU A 256 4.66 -1.18 23.90
C GLU A 256 5.20 -1.00 22.48
N TRP A 257 4.32 -0.90 21.46
CA TRP A 257 4.73 -0.54 20.11
C TRP A 257 5.41 0.82 20.05
N LYS A 258 4.84 1.83 20.72
CA LYS A 258 5.43 3.17 20.80
C LYS A 258 6.81 3.13 21.46
N ALA A 259 6.97 2.35 22.54
CA ALA A 259 8.26 2.19 23.21
C ALA A 259 9.28 1.48 22.30
N PHE A 260 8.85 0.39 21.64
CA PHE A 260 9.67 -0.38 20.70
C PHE A 260 10.20 0.48 19.55
N LEU A 261 9.32 1.21 18.86
CA LEU A 261 9.69 2.04 17.70
C LEU A 261 10.59 3.22 18.09
N ARG A 262 10.34 3.83 19.26
CA ARG A 262 11.22 4.89 19.79
C ARG A 262 12.60 4.36 20.18
N GLY A 263 12.68 3.16 20.74
CA GLY A 263 13.95 2.49 21.06
C GLY A 263 14.76 2.15 19.81
N GLY A 264 14.09 1.62 18.78
CA GLY A 264 14.71 1.31 17.48
C GLY A 264 15.19 2.55 16.72
N SER A 265 14.45 3.66 16.83
CA SER A 265 14.77 4.92 16.14
C SER A 265 15.91 5.73 16.79
N LYS A 266 16.50 5.26 17.89
CA LYS A 266 17.63 5.91 18.59
C LYS A 266 19.01 5.29 18.28
N LYS A 267 19.05 4.26 17.44
CA LYS A 267 20.28 3.53 17.11
C LYS A 267 21.02 4.16 15.92
N GLU A 268 22.20 3.62 15.63
CA GLU A 268 23.15 3.97 14.56
C GLU A 268 22.54 4.20 13.16
N ASN A 269 21.34 3.68 12.90
CA ASN A 269 20.62 3.80 11.64
C ASN A 269 19.59 4.94 11.59
N ALA A 270 19.40 5.70 12.67
CA ALA A 270 18.44 6.81 12.71
C ALA A 270 18.70 7.81 11.57
N PRO A 271 17.67 8.33 10.89
CA PRO A 271 17.88 9.32 9.83
C PRO A 271 18.59 10.56 10.42
N ARG A 272 19.67 11.00 9.77
CA ARG A 272 20.42 12.20 10.21
C ARG A 272 19.56 13.46 10.18
N VAL A 273 18.63 13.52 9.24
CA VAL A 273 17.66 14.61 9.08
C VAL A 273 16.28 13.97 9.03
N VAL A 274 15.38 14.50 9.84
CA VAL A 274 13.97 14.12 9.82
C VAL A 274 13.19 15.34 9.32
N PRO A 275 12.74 15.35 8.06
CA PRO A 275 11.99 16.49 7.54
C PRO A 275 10.71 16.70 8.34
N ALA A 276 10.42 17.96 8.67
CA ALA A 276 9.18 18.38 9.27
C ALA A 276 8.03 18.31 8.25
N LYS A 277 6.79 18.30 8.73
CA LYS A 277 5.61 18.29 7.84
C LYS A 277 5.60 19.49 6.88
N SER A 278 6.03 20.67 7.37
CA SER A 278 6.15 21.90 6.58
C SER A 278 7.09 21.77 5.39
N ASP A 279 8.20 21.04 5.55
CA ASP A 279 9.20 20.86 4.49
C ASP A 279 8.61 20.14 3.27
N PHE A 280 7.64 19.24 3.50
CA PHE A 280 6.93 18.55 2.43
C PHE A 280 5.88 19.44 1.75
N GLU A 281 5.23 20.35 2.47
CA GLU A 281 4.20 21.22 1.91
C GLU A 281 4.79 22.24 0.92
N ASP A 282 5.99 22.76 1.20
CA ASP A 282 6.67 23.69 0.30
C ASP A 282 7.28 22.97 -0.91
N GLY A 283 7.92 21.82 -0.69
CA GLY A 283 8.39 20.97 -1.78
C GLY A 283 7.25 20.51 -2.70
N TRP A 284 6.09 20.18 -2.12
CA TRP A 284 4.89 19.82 -2.88
C TRP A 284 4.44 20.95 -3.80
N LYS A 285 4.32 22.19 -3.30
CA LYS A 285 3.91 23.34 -4.13
C LYS A 285 4.85 23.60 -5.30
N ILE A 286 6.14 23.33 -5.11
CA ILE A 286 7.15 23.50 -6.18
C ILE A 286 6.96 22.39 -7.22
N LEU A 287 6.93 21.13 -6.79
CA LEU A 287 6.80 19.98 -7.69
C LEU A 287 5.47 19.99 -8.45
N ASP A 288 4.37 20.31 -7.77
CA ASP A 288 3.03 20.39 -8.37
C ASP A 288 2.96 21.42 -9.50
N LYS A 289 3.66 22.56 -9.35
CA LYS A 289 3.72 23.58 -10.39
C LYS A 289 4.74 23.29 -11.49
N SER A 290 5.75 22.49 -11.20
CA SER A 290 6.81 22.15 -12.15
C SER A 290 6.52 20.93 -13.00
N PHE A 291 5.51 20.15 -12.64
CA PHE A 291 5.03 18.99 -13.40
C PHE A 291 3.55 19.19 -13.75
N PRO A 292 3.25 19.78 -14.92
CA PRO A 292 1.90 20.23 -15.29
C PRO A 292 0.87 19.12 -15.48
N LEU A 293 1.27 17.87 -15.67
CA LEU A 293 0.35 16.76 -15.94
C LEU A 293 -0.32 16.25 -14.66
N ASP A 294 -1.64 16.27 -14.59
CA ASP A 294 -2.34 15.68 -13.45
C ASP A 294 -2.48 14.16 -13.59
N TRP A 295 -1.58 13.42 -12.94
CA TRP A 295 -1.61 11.96 -12.94
C TRP A 295 -2.91 11.37 -12.36
N GLN A 296 -3.63 12.09 -11.49
CA GLN A 296 -4.86 11.58 -10.87
C GLN A 296 -6.07 11.58 -11.80
N HIS A 297 -5.99 12.32 -12.89
CA HIS A 297 -7.07 12.55 -13.85
C HIS A 297 -6.69 12.13 -15.27
N THR A 298 -5.47 11.63 -15.44
CA THR A 298 -4.95 11.13 -16.71
C THR A 298 -4.96 9.59 -16.70
N PRO A 299 -5.46 8.93 -17.77
CA PRO A 299 -5.29 7.50 -17.92
C PRO A 299 -3.82 7.09 -17.82
N ILE A 300 -3.51 5.98 -17.15
CA ILE A 300 -2.12 5.54 -16.95
C ILE A 300 -1.40 5.35 -18.28
N GLY A 301 -2.10 4.87 -19.32
CA GLY A 301 -1.55 4.73 -20.67
C GLY A 301 -1.17 6.04 -21.37
N ASP A 302 -1.72 7.18 -20.92
CA ASP A 302 -1.48 8.50 -21.51
C ASP A 302 -0.41 9.30 -20.76
N ILE A 303 0.10 8.78 -19.63
CA ILE A 303 1.17 9.43 -18.85
C ILE A 303 2.52 9.12 -19.51
N VAL A 304 3.13 10.15 -20.12
CA VAL A 304 4.44 10.06 -20.74
C VAL A 304 5.53 10.42 -19.73
N LEU A 305 6.56 9.57 -19.63
CA LEU A 305 7.71 9.76 -18.75
C LEU A 305 9.03 9.81 -19.54
N PRO A 306 10.07 10.50 -19.02
CA PRO A 306 10.00 11.44 -17.89
C PRO A 306 9.15 12.66 -18.26
N GLU A 307 8.37 13.16 -17.30
CA GLU A 307 7.61 14.39 -17.50
C GLU A 307 8.58 15.58 -17.62
N ARG A 308 8.33 16.49 -18.55
CA ARG A 308 9.20 17.67 -18.72
C ARG A 308 9.08 18.57 -17.49
N PHE A 309 10.19 18.74 -16.78
CA PHE A 309 10.27 19.69 -15.68
C PHE A 309 10.17 21.12 -16.21
N GLU A 310 9.18 21.87 -15.76
CA GLU A 310 9.01 23.29 -16.05
C GLU A 310 9.44 24.11 -14.80
N PRO A 311 10.63 24.74 -14.82
CA PRO A 311 11.06 25.53 -13.68
C PRO A 311 10.08 26.68 -13.47
N LEU A 312 9.70 26.90 -12.20
CA LEU A 312 8.93 28.08 -11.81
C LEU A 312 9.67 29.32 -12.31
N ARG A 313 9.05 30.07 -13.24
CA ARG A 313 9.54 31.39 -13.63
C ARG A 313 9.37 32.33 -12.43
N THR A 314 10.35 32.34 -11.54
CA THR A 314 10.47 33.39 -10.54
C THR A 314 10.79 34.66 -11.32
N GLY A 315 9.96 35.70 -11.15
CA GLY A 315 10.09 36.98 -11.87
C GLY A 315 11.37 37.78 -11.57
N THR A 316 12.39 37.17 -10.97
CA THR A 316 13.71 37.74 -10.73
C THR A 316 14.75 36.64 -10.92
N GLY A 317 15.69 36.87 -11.86
CA GLY A 317 16.68 35.91 -12.34
C GLY A 317 17.57 35.28 -11.27
N GLY A 318 17.11 34.15 -10.73
CA GLY A 318 17.88 33.25 -9.89
C GLY A 318 17.35 31.84 -10.08
N ALA A 319 18.08 31.03 -10.86
CA ALA A 319 17.81 29.60 -10.99
C ALA A 319 18.17 28.88 -9.68
N LEU A 320 17.32 27.93 -9.28
CA LEU A 320 17.66 26.86 -8.34
C LEU A 320 18.19 25.67 -9.15
#